data_AF-A0A2X2TES7-F1
#
_entry.id   AF-A0A2X2TES7-F1
#
_cell.length_a   1.000
_cell.length_b   1.000
_cell.length_c   1.000
_cell.angle_alpha   90.00
_cell.angle_beta   90.00
_cell.angle_gamma   90.00
#
_symmetry.space_group_name_H-M   'P 1'
#
loop_
_entity.id
_entity.type
_entity.pdbx_description
1 polymer ?
#
loop_
_entity_poly.entity_id
_entity_poly.type
_entity_poly.pdbx_seq_one_letter_code
_entity_poly.pdbx_strand_id
1 'polypeptide(L)' 'MFEQRVNSDVLTVSTVNSQDQVTQKPLRDSVKQALKNYFCSTEWSGCE' A
#
# COMPACT_ATOMS: atom_id res chain seq x y z
N MET A 1 -9.03 -27.17 0.41
CA MET A 1 -8.63 -26.42 1.61
C MET A 1 -9.00 -24.97 1.39
N PHE A 2 -9.72 -24.33 2.32
CA PHE A 2 -10.07 -22.91 2.21
C PHE A 2 -9.06 -22.12 3.03
N GLU A 3 -8.24 -21.32 2.37
CA GLU A 3 -7.31 -20.43 3.04
C GLU A 3 -8.10 -19.33 3.75
N GLN A 4 -7.80 -19.14 5.04
CA GLN A 4 -8.38 -18.08 5.85
C GLN A 4 -7.88 -16.74 5.31
N ARG A 5 -8.65 -16.11 4.41
CA ARG A 5 -8.41 -14.73 4.01
C ARG A 5 -8.58 -13.87 5.26
N VAL A 6 -7.46 -13.41 5.78
CA VAL A 6 -7.43 -12.34 6.77
C VAL A 6 -8.21 -11.17 6.15
N ASN A 7 -9.04 -10.46 6.93
CA ASN A 7 -9.93 -9.42 6.40
C ASN A 7 -9.18 -8.36 5.55
N SER A 8 -7.87 -8.16 5.82
CA SER A 8 -6.93 -7.36 5.03
C SER A 8 -6.74 -7.79 3.57
N ASP A 9 -6.98 -9.06 3.26
CA ASP A 9 -6.79 -9.68 1.94
C ASP A 9 -8.08 -9.71 1.11
N VAL A 10 -9.18 -9.16 1.66
CA VAL A 10 -10.45 -9.01 0.93
C VAL A 10 -10.36 -7.85 -0.07
N LEU A 11 -9.74 -6.74 0.34
CA LEU A 11 -9.52 -5.57 -0.49
C LEU A 11 -8.02 -5.39 -0.71
N THR A 12 -7.54 -5.83 -1.86
CA THR A 12 -6.14 -5.74 -2.28
C THR A 12 -6.02 -4.86 -3.52
N VAL A 13 -4.89 -4.18 -3.64
CA VAL A 13 -4.51 -3.37 -4.78
C VAL A 13 -3.33 -4.03 -5.47
N SER A 14 -3.39 -4.11 -6.79
CA SER A 14 -2.26 -4.53 -7.61
C SER A 14 -1.20 -3.43 -7.63
N THR A 15 -0.01 -3.76 -7.20
CA THR A 15 1.16 -2.86 -7.19
C THR A 15 2.32 -3.56 -7.87
N VAL A 16 3.22 -2.80 -8.48
CA VAL A 16 4.43 -3.35 -9.08
C VAL A 16 5.55 -3.31 -8.04
N ASN A 17 6.27 -4.42 -7.86
CA ASN A 17 7.41 -4.48 -6.95
C ASN A 17 8.71 -4.03 -7.65
N SER A 18 9.83 -3.99 -6.92
CA SER A 18 11.13 -3.57 -7.46
C SER A 18 11.73 -4.52 -8.53
N GLN A 19 11.10 -5.66 -8.77
CA GLN A 19 11.46 -6.64 -9.82
C GLN A 19 10.47 -6.60 -10.98
N ASP A 20 9.69 -5.53 -11.10
CA ASP A 20 8.67 -5.31 -12.14
C ASP A 20 7.51 -6.32 -12.11
N GLN A 21 7.33 -7.05 -11.01
CA GLN A 21 6.25 -8.02 -10.88
C GLN A 21 5.02 -7.39 -10.24
N VAL A 22 3.85 -7.70 -10.79
CA VAL A 22 2.56 -7.31 -10.21
C VAL A 22 2.27 -8.17 -9.00
N THR A 23 2.15 -7.54 -7.83
CA THR A 23 1.81 -8.16 -6.55
C THR A 23 0.57 -7.51 -5.94
N GLN A 24 -0.29 -8.31 -5.31
CA GLN A 24 -1.44 -7.80 -4.57
C GLN A 24 -1.03 -7.43 -3.15
N LYS A 25 -1.15 -6.15 -2.81
CA LYS A 25 -0.95 -5.64 -1.46
C LYS A 25 -2.29 -5.26 -0.84
N PRO A 26 -2.46 -5.38 0.48
CA PRO A 26 -3.69 -4.95 1.14
C PRO A 26 -3.92 -3.45 0.94
N LEU A 27 -5.17 -3.05 0.69
CA LEU A 27 -5.56 -1.65 0.46
C LEU A 27 -5.11 -0.72 1.60
N ARG A 28 -5.05 -1.25 2.83
CA ARG A 28 -4.55 -0.55 4.02
C ARG A 28 -3.13 -0.01 3.83
N ASP A 29 -2.27 -0.73 3.13
CA ASP A 29 -0.88 -0.30 2.86
C ASP A 29 -0.86 0.88 1.88
N SER A 30 -1.68 0.80 0.83
CA SER A 30 -1.87 1.90 -0.12
C SER A 30 -2.42 3.17 0.56
N VAL A 31 -3.39 3.03 1.46
CA VAL A 31 -3.95 4.17 2.22
C VAL A 31 -2.90 4.75 3.18
N LYS A 32 -2.13 3.91 3.87
CA LYS A 32 -1.05 4.36 4.76
C LYS A 32 0.01 5.15 3.99
N GLN A 33 0.39 4.67 2.80
CA GLN A 33 1.33 5.36 1.94
C GLN A 33 0.78 6.69 1.42
N ALA A 34 -0.49 6.72 1.00
CA ALA A 34 -1.15 7.95 0.57
C ALA A 34 -1.24 8.99 1.69
N LEU A 35 -1.57 8.56 2.92
CA LEU A 35 -1.55 9.42 4.09
C LEU A 35 -0.14 9.93 4.38
N LYS A 36 0.87 9.07 4.37
CA LYS A 36 2.27 9.48 4.56
C LYS A 36 2.70 10.52 3.51
N ASN A 37 2.32 10.31 2.25
CA ASN A 37 2.59 11.25 1.17
C ASN A 37 1.82 12.57 1.35
N TYR A 38 0.56 12.51 1.79
CA TYR A 38 -0.24 13.70 2.08
C TYR A 38 0.38 14.50 3.23
N PHE A 39 0.78 13.85 4.32
CA PHE A 39 1.47 14.51 5.43
C PHE A 39 2.82 15.08 5.00
N CYS A 40 3.65 14.35 4.24
CA CYS A 40 4.92 14.90 3.74
C CYS A 40 4.74 16.01 2.69
N SER A 41 3.63 16.01 1.94
CA SER A 41 3.33 17.07 0.97
C SER A 41 2.78 18.33 1.63
N THR A 42 2.19 18.22 2.82
CA THR A 42 1.57 19.35 3.53
C THR A 42 2.52 19.96 4.55
N GLU A 43 3.46 19.17 5.07
CA GLU A 43 4.49 19.60 6.01
C GLU A 43 5.86 19.46 5.36
N TRP A 44 6.47 20.61 5.05
CA TRP A 44 7.90 20.78 4.84
C TRP A 44 8.52 20.22 3.55
N SER A 45 9.22 21.09 2.84
CA SER A 45 10.34 20.73 1.97
C SER A 45 11.39 19.93 2.77
N GLY A 46 11.22 18.62 2.90
CA GLY A 46 12.08 17.78 3.75
C GLY A 46 11.86 16.27 3.64
N CYS A 47 11.26 15.78 2.56
CA CYS A 47 11.38 14.37 2.19
C CYS A 47 12.68 14.20 1.38
N GLU A 48 13.82 14.08 2.06
CA GLU A 48 15.07 13.48 1.53
C GLU A 48 15.01 11.95 1.60
#